data_AF-A0A975X4U3-F1
#
_entry.id   AF-A0A975X4U3-F1
#
_cell.length_a   1.000
_cell.length_b   1.000
_cell.length_c   1.000
_cell.angle_alpha   90.00
_cell.angle_beta   90.00
_cell.angle_gamma   90.00
#
_symmetry.space_group_name_H-M   'P 1'
#
loop_
_entity.id
_entity.type
_entity.pdbx_description
1 polymer ?
#
loop_
_entity_poly.entity_id
_entity_poly.type
_entity_poly.pdbx_seq_one_letter_code
_entity_poly.pdbx_strand_id
1 'polypeptide(L)'
;MDTRTLATIPAAAPESVQRSRTVDRVVRGIATSDGAGVKLTRVLTQNLQRRLDPFLMLDAFGTDSKDDYIGGFPDHPHRGFETITYMLAGRMRHRDSAGNEGLLQNGGAQWMVAGAGVVHSEMPEQEDGRMEGFQLWLNLPAADKMTAPWYRDLPAAEIPTVALAHGATVRVLAGASHGVAGAITRPVTEPVYLDVELPAGQDFAQALPAGHNAFIYVYRGEVSVGAGDDRAVVEAQRMGVLDNAGQADGVIVRAEADARFLLIAGRPLNEPIAQYGPFVMNTQEQIYQTLADFRDGRFAASVGGTQA
;
A
#
# COMPACT_ATOMS: atom_id res chain seq x y z
N MET A 1 23.84 9.83 -4.32
CA MET A 1 22.60 10.62 -4.38
C MET A 1 22.38 11.05 -5.81
N ASP A 2 21.68 10.25 -6.59
CA ASP A 2 21.21 10.67 -7.91
C ASP A 2 19.86 11.37 -7.68
N THR A 3 19.90 12.66 -7.31
CA THR A 3 18.71 13.50 -7.19
C THR A 3 18.29 13.94 -8.58
N ARG A 4 17.89 13.00 -9.43
CA ARG A 4 17.05 13.36 -10.57
C ARG A 4 15.70 13.74 -9.97
N THR A 5 15.42 15.03 -9.94
CA THR A 5 14.07 15.54 -9.67
C THR A 5 13.12 14.79 -10.61
N LEU A 6 12.26 13.95 -10.05
CA LEU A 6 11.26 13.24 -10.84
C LEU A 6 10.42 14.28 -11.58
N ALA A 7 10.14 14.02 -12.85
CA ALA A 7 9.32 14.94 -13.64
C ALA A 7 7.95 15.06 -12.98
N THR A 8 7.55 16.30 -12.68
CA THR A 8 6.23 16.60 -12.13
C THR A 8 5.28 17.05 -13.23
N ILE A 9 4.01 16.71 -13.08
CA ILE A 9 2.92 17.12 -13.96
C ILE A 9 2.06 18.13 -13.19
N PRO A 10 1.66 19.27 -13.77
CA PRO A 10 0.74 20.18 -13.09
C PRO A 10 -0.63 19.51 -12.87
N ALA A 11 -1.33 19.89 -11.81
CA ALA A 11 -2.72 19.47 -11.60
C ALA A 11 -3.58 19.78 -12.84
N ALA A 12 -4.32 18.78 -13.32
CA ALA A 12 -5.22 18.92 -14.46
C ALA A 12 -6.59 19.47 -14.03
N ALA A 13 -6.99 19.20 -12.79
CA ALA A 13 -8.19 19.73 -12.16
C ALA A 13 -7.98 19.91 -10.65
N PRO A 14 -8.60 20.92 -10.01
CA PRO A 14 -8.60 21.02 -8.56
C PRO A 14 -9.48 19.92 -7.95
N GLU A 15 -9.08 19.43 -6.78
CA GLU A 15 -9.95 18.66 -5.90
C GLU A 15 -10.76 19.62 -5.03
N SER A 16 -12.07 19.38 -4.91
CA SER A 16 -12.95 20.14 -4.02
C SER A 16 -13.66 19.16 -3.09
N VAL A 17 -13.40 19.28 -1.79
CA VAL A 17 -14.06 18.51 -0.74
C VAL A 17 -14.93 19.47 0.07
N GLN A 18 -16.25 19.29 0.03
CA GLN A 18 -17.19 20.13 0.78
C GLN A 18 -17.42 19.58 2.19
N ARG A 19 -17.39 18.25 2.33
CA ARG A 19 -17.58 17.54 3.61
C ARG A 19 -16.43 16.55 3.79
N SER A 20 -15.44 16.98 4.56
CA SER A 20 -14.30 16.13 4.89
C SER A 20 -14.69 15.00 5.83
N ARG A 21 -14.17 13.80 5.58
CA ARG A 21 -14.04 12.76 6.59
C ARG A 21 -13.18 13.24 7.76
N THR A 22 -13.44 12.72 8.95
CA THR A 22 -12.62 12.93 10.16
C THR A 22 -11.92 11.62 10.56
N VAL A 23 -11.12 11.65 11.63
CA VAL A 23 -10.43 10.46 12.15
C VAL A 23 -11.30 9.79 13.20
N ASP A 24 -11.77 8.59 12.89
CA ASP A 24 -12.51 7.69 13.80
C ASP A 24 -11.57 7.09 14.86
N ARG A 25 -10.35 6.72 14.42
CA ARG A 25 -9.36 6.08 15.30
C ARG A 25 -7.93 6.38 14.87
N VAL A 26 -7.10 6.78 15.83
CA VAL A 26 -5.64 6.80 15.66
C VAL A 26 -5.06 5.45 16.11
N VAL A 27 -4.23 4.86 15.26
CA VAL A 27 -3.57 3.58 15.47
C VAL A 27 -2.05 3.80 15.52
N ARG A 28 -1.44 3.33 16.61
CA ARG A 28 0.01 3.26 16.74
C ARG A 28 0.49 1.94 16.14
N GLY A 29 1.44 2.01 15.22
CA GLY A 29 2.09 0.81 14.68
C GLY A 29 2.89 0.06 15.75
N ILE A 30 3.02 -1.24 15.57
CA ILE A 30 3.67 -2.17 16.49
C ILE A 30 5.01 -2.56 15.87
N ALA A 31 6.11 -2.30 16.58
CA ALA A 31 7.42 -2.78 16.16
C ALA A 31 7.43 -4.31 16.15
N THR A 32 7.88 -4.91 15.05
CA THR A 32 7.96 -6.36 14.87
C THR A 32 9.13 -6.70 13.95
N SER A 33 9.34 -7.99 13.74
CA SER A 33 10.25 -8.51 12.75
C SER A 33 9.56 -9.55 11.87
N ASP A 34 9.98 -9.65 10.61
CA ASP A 34 9.51 -10.64 9.64
C ASP A 34 10.67 -11.08 8.73
N GLY A 35 10.44 -12.06 7.86
CA GLY A 35 11.48 -12.62 6.99
C GLY A 35 12.66 -13.20 7.79
N ALA A 36 13.88 -12.91 7.35
CA ALA A 36 15.11 -13.31 8.06
C ALA A 36 15.59 -12.24 9.06
N GLY A 37 14.68 -11.70 9.87
CA GLY A 37 15.01 -10.74 10.92
C GLY A 37 14.85 -9.27 10.53
N VAL A 38 14.15 -8.98 9.43
CA VAL A 38 13.90 -7.60 8.97
C VAL A 38 13.04 -6.89 10.01
N LYS A 39 13.50 -5.74 10.51
CA LYS A 39 12.74 -4.92 11.47
C LYS A 39 11.78 -4.01 10.72
N LEU A 40 10.54 -3.99 11.19
CA LEU A 40 9.49 -3.16 10.60
C LEU A 40 8.49 -2.72 11.68
N THR A 41 7.63 -1.78 11.30
CA THR A 41 6.48 -1.36 12.10
C THR A 41 5.20 -1.83 11.39
N ARG A 42 4.44 -2.73 12.03
CA ARG A 42 3.15 -3.20 11.54
C ARG A 42 2.04 -2.24 11.96
N VAL A 43 1.41 -1.60 10.99
CA VAL A 43 0.47 -0.49 11.20
C VAL A 43 -0.98 -0.95 11.06
N LEU A 44 -1.32 -1.62 9.95
CA LEU A 44 -2.62 -2.26 9.76
C LEU A 44 -2.49 -3.74 10.13
N THR A 45 -3.21 -4.12 11.18
CA THR A 45 -3.23 -5.48 11.77
C THR A 45 -4.53 -6.22 11.48
N GLN A 46 -4.53 -7.54 11.66
CA GLN A 46 -5.69 -8.41 11.34
C GLN A 46 -7.03 -7.95 11.93
N ASN A 47 -7.04 -7.41 13.15
CA ASN A 47 -8.26 -6.92 13.80
C ASN A 47 -8.88 -5.67 13.13
N LEU A 48 -8.15 -5.00 12.23
CA LEU A 48 -8.65 -3.87 11.44
C LEU A 48 -9.10 -4.26 10.04
N GLN A 49 -8.82 -5.48 9.57
CA GLN A 49 -9.10 -5.91 8.19
C GLN A 49 -10.58 -5.78 7.81
N ARG A 50 -11.50 -6.11 8.73
CA ARG A 50 -12.94 -5.92 8.45
C ARG A 50 -13.33 -4.44 8.35
N ARG A 51 -12.68 -3.57 9.13
CA ARG A 51 -12.96 -2.13 9.13
C ARG A 51 -12.32 -1.42 7.94
N LEU A 52 -11.22 -1.98 7.42
CA LEU A 52 -10.40 -1.41 6.36
C LEU A 52 -10.40 -2.27 5.08
N ASP A 53 -11.33 -3.20 4.92
CA ASP A 53 -11.56 -3.96 3.68
C ASP A 53 -11.56 -2.98 2.50
N PRO A 54 -10.70 -3.13 1.47
CA PRO A 54 -9.97 -4.34 1.06
C PRO A 54 -8.53 -4.49 1.55
N PHE A 55 -8.06 -3.68 2.49
CA PHE A 55 -6.67 -3.70 2.95
C PHE A 55 -6.44 -4.71 4.07
N LEU A 56 -5.42 -5.55 3.89
CA LEU A 56 -5.15 -6.69 4.78
C LEU A 56 -3.98 -6.42 5.75
N MET A 57 -2.99 -5.64 5.31
CA MET A 57 -1.78 -5.34 6.08
C MET A 57 -1.12 -4.08 5.53
N LEU A 58 -0.52 -3.29 6.40
CA LEU A 58 0.41 -2.23 6.07
C LEU A 58 1.58 -2.33 7.03
N ASP A 59 2.74 -2.64 6.48
CA ASP A 59 4.01 -2.59 7.18
C ASP A 59 4.82 -1.39 6.68
N ALA A 60 5.43 -0.64 7.59
CA ALA A 60 6.39 0.40 7.29
C ALA A 60 7.77 -0.06 7.76
N PHE A 61 8.71 -0.21 6.82
CA PHE A 61 10.11 -0.51 7.11
C PHE A 61 10.95 0.74 6.86
N GLY A 62 11.96 0.96 7.69
CA GLY A 62 12.72 2.22 7.66
C GLY A 62 13.84 2.22 8.69
N THR A 63 15.08 2.07 8.23
CA THR A 63 16.27 2.07 9.10
C THR A 63 17.52 2.45 8.30
N ASP A 64 18.47 3.07 8.99
CA ASP A 64 19.81 3.35 8.47
C ASP A 64 20.79 2.19 8.77
N SER A 65 20.40 1.25 9.62
CA SER A 65 21.23 0.11 10.03
C SER A 65 21.05 -1.06 9.06
N LYS A 66 22.12 -1.44 8.38
CA LYS A 66 22.14 -2.59 7.47
C LYS A 66 21.65 -3.89 8.13
N ASP A 67 22.09 -4.14 9.36
CA ASP A 67 21.76 -5.36 10.10
C ASP A 67 20.24 -5.52 10.35
N ASP A 68 19.49 -4.43 10.29
CA ASP A 68 18.04 -4.44 10.48
C ASP A 68 17.27 -4.85 9.22
N TYR A 69 17.89 -4.86 8.04
CA TYR A 69 17.21 -5.23 6.79
C TYR A 69 17.91 -6.32 5.98
N ILE A 70 19.23 -6.47 6.09
CA ILE A 70 20.04 -7.25 5.12
C ILE A 70 19.63 -8.72 4.98
N GLY A 71 19.02 -9.31 6.02
CA GLY A 71 18.47 -10.66 5.95
C GLY A 71 17.37 -10.81 4.89
N GLY A 72 16.63 -9.72 4.62
CA GLY A 72 15.56 -9.69 3.64
C GLY A 72 14.42 -10.64 3.95
N PHE A 73 13.67 -10.96 2.91
CA PHE A 73 12.59 -11.94 2.93
C PHE A 73 12.98 -13.07 1.96
N PRO A 74 13.58 -14.16 2.44
CA PRO A 74 13.85 -15.34 1.63
C PRO A 74 12.56 -15.94 1.04
N ASP A 75 12.70 -17.01 0.25
CA ASP A 75 11.56 -17.69 -0.38
C ASP A 75 10.40 -17.92 0.58
N HIS A 76 9.27 -17.28 0.29
CA HIS A 76 8.05 -17.38 1.05
C HIS A 76 6.82 -17.38 0.13
N PRO A 77 5.75 -18.11 0.48
CA PRO A 77 4.58 -18.22 -0.39
C PRO A 77 3.57 -17.10 -0.10
N HIS A 78 2.74 -16.74 -1.08
CA HIS A 78 1.51 -15.95 -0.91
C HIS A 78 0.38 -16.52 -1.76
N ARG A 79 -0.89 -16.40 -1.32
CA ARG A 79 -2.09 -16.77 -2.11
C ARG A 79 -3.30 -15.92 -1.75
N GLY A 80 -4.06 -15.51 -2.77
CA GLY A 80 -5.40 -14.93 -2.64
C GLY A 80 -5.47 -13.42 -2.47
N PHE A 81 -4.37 -12.70 -2.64
CA PHE A 81 -4.31 -11.24 -2.52
C PHE A 81 -3.18 -10.66 -3.38
N GLU A 82 -3.01 -9.34 -3.32
CA GLU A 82 -1.95 -8.59 -3.98
C GLU A 82 -1.00 -7.99 -2.93
N THR A 83 0.29 -7.95 -3.24
CA THR A 83 1.31 -7.25 -2.46
C THR A 83 1.80 -6.03 -3.23
N ILE A 84 1.89 -4.90 -2.53
CA ILE A 84 2.40 -3.66 -3.07
C ILE A 84 3.60 -3.22 -2.22
N THR A 85 4.79 -3.34 -2.79
CA THR A 85 6.04 -2.87 -2.19
C THR A 85 6.35 -1.49 -2.76
N TYR A 86 6.46 -0.45 -1.93
CA TYR A 86 6.78 0.91 -2.35
C TYR A 86 8.05 1.42 -1.66
N MET A 87 9.08 1.78 -2.42
CA MET A 87 10.38 2.20 -1.88
C MET A 87 10.52 3.72 -1.82
N LEU A 88 10.80 4.25 -0.63
CA LEU A 88 11.25 5.63 -0.45
C LEU A 88 12.77 5.76 -0.64
N ALA A 89 13.52 4.81 -0.09
CA ALA A 89 14.97 4.78 -0.16
C ALA A 89 15.52 3.34 -0.10
N GLY A 90 16.61 3.09 -0.81
CA GLY A 90 17.26 1.80 -0.91
C GLY A 90 16.84 1.02 -2.16
N ARG A 91 17.38 -0.19 -2.30
CA ARG A 91 17.07 -1.10 -3.40
C ARG A 91 16.89 -2.53 -2.92
N MET A 92 15.98 -3.25 -3.56
CA MET A 92 15.62 -4.62 -3.21
C MET A 92 15.37 -5.41 -4.48
N ARG A 93 16.01 -6.57 -4.61
CA ARG A 93 15.72 -7.50 -5.70
C ARG A 93 14.58 -8.42 -5.29
N HIS A 94 13.62 -8.58 -6.16
CA HIS A 94 12.62 -9.63 -6.03
C HIS A 94 12.87 -10.73 -7.07
N ARG A 95 12.51 -11.96 -6.70
CA ARG A 95 12.52 -13.13 -7.60
C ARG A 95 11.36 -14.05 -7.25
N ASP A 96 10.67 -14.58 -8.25
CA ASP A 96 9.61 -15.57 -8.02
C ASP A 96 9.92 -16.96 -8.62
N SER A 97 9.07 -17.92 -8.26
CA SER A 97 9.15 -19.30 -8.72
C SER A 97 8.86 -19.51 -10.21
N ALA A 98 8.30 -18.51 -10.90
CA ALA A 98 8.09 -18.53 -12.35
C ALA A 98 9.31 -18.00 -13.12
N GLY A 99 10.39 -17.63 -12.42
CA GLY A 99 11.64 -17.16 -13.01
C GLY A 99 11.67 -15.64 -13.23
N ASN A 100 10.66 -14.93 -12.75
CA ASN A 100 10.61 -13.50 -12.84
C ASN A 100 11.57 -12.86 -11.83
N GLU A 101 12.16 -11.74 -12.19
CA GLU A 101 13.00 -10.94 -11.31
C GLU A 101 12.93 -9.46 -11.65
N GLY A 102 13.15 -8.62 -10.65
CA GLY A 102 13.24 -7.18 -10.83
C GLY A 102 14.01 -6.52 -9.70
N LEU A 103 14.61 -5.36 -9.99
CA LEU A 103 15.29 -4.54 -8.99
C LEU A 103 14.43 -3.33 -8.67
N LEU A 104 13.82 -3.34 -7.50
CA LEU A 104 13.08 -2.22 -6.98
C LEU A 104 14.04 -1.18 -6.41
N GLN A 105 13.84 0.09 -6.74
CA GLN A 105 14.74 1.20 -6.39
C GLN A 105 13.96 2.40 -5.84
N ASN A 106 14.67 3.40 -5.34
CA ASN A 106 14.13 4.67 -4.84
C ASN A 106 12.99 5.20 -5.70
N GLY A 107 11.85 5.44 -5.05
CA GLY A 107 10.65 5.97 -5.68
C GLY A 107 9.90 4.96 -6.55
N GLY A 108 10.43 3.77 -6.83
CA GLY A 108 9.71 2.73 -7.54
C GLY A 108 8.73 1.97 -6.64
N ALA A 109 7.80 1.27 -7.27
CA ALA A 109 6.92 0.31 -6.61
C ALA A 109 6.91 -1.03 -7.37
N GLN A 110 6.59 -2.11 -6.67
CA GLN A 110 6.23 -3.39 -7.25
C GLN A 110 4.77 -3.66 -6.88
N TRP A 111 3.96 -4.05 -7.86
CA TRP A 111 2.61 -4.53 -7.64
C TRP A 111 2.51 -5.99 -8.08
N MET A 112 2.40 -6.92 -7.14
CA MET A 112 2.30 -8.35 -7.41
C MET A 112 0.91 -8.87 -7.06
N VAL A 113 0.30 -9.60 -7.98
CA VAL A 113 -0.90 -10.39 -7.75
C VAL A 113 -0.47 -11.81 -7.43
N ALA A 114 -0.65 -12.25 -6.19
CA ALA A 114 -0.31 -13.61 -5.80
C ALA A 114 -1.32 -14.63 -6.37
N GLY A 115 -2.60 -14.24 -6.49
CA GLY A 115 -3.65 -15.06 -7.09
C GLY A 115 -3.63 -16.49 -6.54
N ALA A 116 -3.59 -17.47 -7.44
CA ALA A 116 -3.57 -18.91 -7.16
C ALA A 116 -2.33 -19.40 -6.39
N GLY A 117 -1.29 -18.58 -6.23
CA GLY A 117 -0.10 -18.95 -5.47
C GLY A 117 1.19 -18.53 -6.15
N VAL A 118 2.06 -17.86 -5.41
CA VAL A 118 3.42 -17.52 -5.81
C VAL A 118 4.38 -17.78 -4.66
N VAL A 119 5.54 -18.38 -4.93
CA VAL A 119 6.67 -18.37 -4.00
C VAL A 119 7.66 -17.35 -4.52
N HIS A 120 8.05 -16.40 -3.68
CA HIS A 120 8.97 -15.33 -4.06
C HIS A 120 9.89 -14.93 -2.92
N SER A 121 10.94 -14.20 -3.25
CA SER A 121 11.89 -13.59 -2.32
C SER A 121 12.00 -12.10 -2.59
N GLU A 122 12.32 -11.35 -1.55
CA GLU A 122 12.53 -9.90 -1.56
C GLU A 122 13.82 -9.62 -0.78
N MET A 123 14.94 -9.61 -1.50
CA MET A 123 16.28 -9.55 -0.92
C MET A 123 16.89 -8.16 -1.12
N PRO A 124 17.29 -7.45 -0.04
CA PRO A 124 17.95 -6.17 -0.16
C PRO A 124 19.24 -6.29 -0.98
N GLU A 125 19.42 -5.37 -1.93
CA GLU A 125 20.72 -5.15 -2.57
C GLU A 125 21.37 -3.85 -2.11
N GLN A 126 20.73 -3.17 -1.16
CA GLN A 126 21.31 -2.00 -0.52
C GLN A 126 22.55 -2.42 0.27
N GLU A 127 23.69 -1.83 -0.08
CA GLU A 127 24.97 -2.19 0.54
C GLU A 127 25.16 -1.49 1.88
N ASP A 128 24.83 -0.20 1.96
CA ASP A 128 24.91 0.63 3.16
C ASP A 128 23.88 1.77 3.14
N GLY A 129 23.54 2.31 4.31
CA GLY A 129 22.65 3.45 4.46
C GLY A 129 21.16 3.08 4.47
N ARG A 130 20.32 4.10 4.30
CA ARG A 130 18.87 4.02 4.51
C ARG A 130 18.18 3.06 3.56
N MET A 131 17.40 2.14 4.13
CA MET A 131 16.37 1.39 3.43
C MET A 131 15.02 1.72 4.07
N GLU A 132 14.08 2.23 3.27
CA GLU A 132 12.78 2.68 3.75
C GLU A 132 11.71 2.50 2.67
N GLY A 133 10.54 2.06 3.10
CA GLY A 133 9.41 1.82 2.23
C GLY A 133 8.22 1.21 2.97
N PHE A 134 7.26 0.73 2.19
CA PHE A 134 6.00 0.20 2.69
C PHE A 134 5.62 -1.09 1.99
N GLN A 135 5.05 -2.02 2.75
CA GLN A 135 4.38 -3.22 2.24
C GLN A 135 2.89 -3.08 2.51
N LEU A 136 2.07 -2.96 1.46
CA LEU A 136 0.62 -2.97 1.56
C LEU A 136 0.09 -4.29 0.97
N TRP A 137 -0.83 -4.95 1.68
CA TRP A 137 -1.58 -6.08 1.14
C TRP A 137 -2.99 -5.64 0.78
N LEU A 138 -3.38 -5.87 -0.46
CA LEU A 138 -4.71 -5.58 -0.99
C LEU A 138 -5.42 -6.90 -1.31
N ASN A 139 -6.59 -7.13 -0.72
CA ASN A 139 -7.34 -8.35 -0.90
C ASN A 139 -7.87 -8.47 -2.34
N LEU A 140 -7.93 -9.70 -2.86
CA LEU A 140 -8.62 -9.99 -4.12
C LEU A 140 -10.08 -10.39 -3.85
N PRO A 141 -11.03 -10.01 -4.73
CA PRO A 141 -12.37 -10.58 -4.75
C PRO A 141 -12.32 -12.11 -4.83
N ALA A 142 -13.30 -12.80 -4.26
CA ALA A 142 -13.37 -14.26 -4.22
C ALA A 142 -13.18 -14.90 -5.61
N ALA A 143 -13.77 -14.28 -6.64
CA ALA A 143 -13.68 -14.71 -8.03
C ALA A 143 -12.25 -14.67 -8.59
N ASP A 144 -11.39 -13.78 -8.08
CA ASP A 144 -10.05 -13.53 -8.60
C ASP A 144 -8.94 -14.20 -7.77
N LYS A 145 -9.26 -14.75 -6.58
CA LYS A 145 -8.28 -15.36 -5.67
C LYS A 145 -7.51 -16.53 -6.26
N MET A 146 -8.00 -17.14 -7.34
CA MET A 146 -7.35 -18.25 -8.04
C MET A 146 -6.87 -17.87 -9.45
N THR A 147 -6.76 -16.58 -9.75
CA THR A 147 -6.16 -16.11 -11.02
C THR A 147 -4.67 -16.44 -11.10
N ALA A 148 -4.11 -16.43 -12.30
CA ALA A 148 -2.68 -16.62 -12.49
C ALA A 148 -1.89 -15.52 -11.76
N PRO A 149 -0.80 -15.83 -11.04
CA PRO A 149 0.05 -14.81 -10.47
C PRO A 149 0.70 -13.96 -11.57
N TRP A 150 0.85 -12.67 -11.32
CA TRP A 150 1.59 -11.77 -12.20
C TRP A 150 2.09 -10.57 -11.39
N TYR A 151 3.08 -9.85 -11.92
CA TYR A 151 3.65 -8.68 -11.28
C TYR A 151 3.84 -7.56 -12.29
N ARG A 152 3.91 -6.33 -11.77
CA ARG A 152 4.31 -5.15 -12.52
C ARG A 152 5.27 -4.34 -11.68
N ASP A 153 6.49 -4.22 -12.19
CA ASP A 153 7.43 -3.23 -11.70
C ASP A 153 7.02 -1.85 -12.21
N LEU A 154 7.03 -0.89 -11.31
CA LEU A 154 6.71 0.51 -11.55
C LEU A 154 7.95 1.34 -11.24
N PRO A 155 8.85 1.54 -12.20
CA PRO A 155 9.97 2.47 -12.04
C PRO A 155 9.47 3.83 -11.57
N ALA A 156 10.30 4.57 -10.83
CA ALA A 156 9.90 5.87 -10.27
C ALA A 156 9.37 6.86 -11.34
N ALA A 157 9.91 6.78 -12.57
CA ALA A 157 9.50 7.60 -13.70
C ALA A 157 8.12 7.24 -14.29
N GLU A 158 7.60 6.03 -14.02
CA GLU A 158 6.27 5.59 -14.45
C GLU A 158 5.17 5.91 -13.45
N ILE A 159 5.53 6.33 -12.22
CA ILE A 159 4.57 6.74 -11.20
C ILE A 159 4.35 8.25 -11.33
N PRO A 160 3.15 8.71 -11.77
CA PRO A 160 2.87 10.12 -11.97
C PRO A 160 3.02 10.90 -10.66
N THR A 161 3.71 12.04 -10.73
CA THR A 161 3.84 12.98 -9.61
C THR A 161 3.17 14.29 -9.98
N VAL A 162 2.07 14.60 -9.30
CA VAL A 162 1.32 15.85 -9.49
C VAL A 162 1.94 16.94 -8.64
N ALA A 163 2.21 18.11 -9.22
CA ALA A 163 2.59 19.32 -8.49
C ALA A 163 1.38 20.25 -8.33
N LEU A 164 1.11 20.67 -7.10
CA LEU A 164 0.05 21.60 -6.75
C LEU A 164 0.61 23.04 -6.66
N ALA A 165 -0.24 24.03 -6.91
CA ALA A 165 0.17 25.44 -7.00
C ALA A 165 0.84 25.98 -5.71
N HIS A 166 0.54 25.39 -4.56
CA HIS A 166 1.09 25.76 -3.25
C HIS A 166 2.31 24.91 -2.85
N GLY A 167 2.94 24.20 -3.79
CA GLY A 167 4.18 23.46 -3.59
C GLY A 167 4.03 22.03 -3.08
N ALA A 168 2.82 21.56 -2.78
CA ALA A 168 2.60 20.16 -2.46
C ALA A 168 2.82 19.26 -3.69
N THR A 169 3.27 18.03 -3.44
CA THR A 169 3.41 17.00 -4.48
C THR A 169 2.67 15.74 -4.10
N VAL A 170 2.10 15.07 -5.11
CA VAL A 170 1.30 13.86 -4.94
C VAL A 170 1.79 12.80 -5.91
N ARG A 171 2.37 11.72 -5.41
CA ARG A 171 2.69 10.55 -6.22
C ARG A 171 1.47 9.64 -6.25
N VAL A 172 0.98 9.32 -7.45
CA VAL A 172 -0.27 8.57 -7.65
C VAL A 172 0.07 7.12 -8.02
N LEU A 173 0.25 6.25 -7.02
CA LEU A 173 0.56 4.84 -7.27
C LEU A 173 -0.65 4.12 -7.87
N ALA A 174 -1.83 4.36 -7.30
CA ALA A 174 -3.09 3.83 -7.80
C ALA A 174 -4.25 4.84 -7.68
N GLY A 175 -5.24 4.68 -8.54
CA GLY A 175 -6.44 5.52 -8.57
C GLY A 175 -6.21 6.79 -9.39
N ALA A 176 -6.63 7.94 -8.86
CA ALA A 176 -6.40 9.25 -9.48
C ALA A 176 -6.31 10.34 -8.41
N SER A 177 -5.67 11.45 -8.75
CA SER A 177 -5.64 12.66 -7.93
C SER A 177 -5.52 13.88 -8.83
N HIS A 178 -6.33 14.92 -8.58
CA HIS A 178 -6.22 16.21 -9.28
C HIS A 178 -6.29 16.09 -10.81
N GLY A 179 -7.14 15.18 -11.29
CA GLY A 179 -7.34 14.88 -12.71
C GLY A 179 -6.24 14.05 -13.39
N VAL A 180 -5.26 13.56 -12.62
CA VAL A 180 -4.18 12.69 -13.12
C VAL A 180 -4.41 11.26 -12.65
N ALA A 181 -4.45 10.31 -13.59
CA ALA A 181 -4.56 8.89 -13.30
C ALA A 181 -3.24 8.35 -12.73
N GLY A 182 -3.33 7.38 -11.81
CA GLY A 182 -2.18 6.68 -11.25
C GLY A 182 -1.63 5.59 -12.15
N ALA A 183 -0.53 4.98 -11.72
CA ALA A 183 0.11 3.91 -12.45
C ALA A 183 -0.74 2.62 -12.54
N ILE A 184 -1.58 2.38 -11.52
CA ILE A 184 -2.43 1.20 -11.39
C ILE A 184 -3.90 1.59 -11.20
N THR A 185 -4.79 0.81 -11.82
CA THR A 185 -6.22 0.82 -11.53
C THR A 185 -6.71 -0.62 -11.29
N ARG A 186 -7.78 -0.75 -10.49
CA ARG A 186 -8.52 -2.01 -10.33
C ARG A 186 -10.02 -1.72 -10.45
N PRO A 187 -10.77 -2.53 -11.22
CA PRO A 187 -12.19 -2.28 -11.44
C PRO A 187 -13.07 -2.62 -10.23
N VAL A 188 -12.63 -3.49 -9.32
CA VAL A 188 -13.44 -3.95 -8.19
C VAL A 188 -13.11 -3.22 -6.89
N THR A 189 -11.84 -3.22 -6.49
CA THR A 189 -11.38 -2.59 -5.24
C THR A 189 -11.13 -1.09 -5.39
N GLU A 190 -11.06 -0.58 -6.62
CA GLU A 190 -10.90 0.85 -6.95
C GLU A 190 -9.90 1.59 -6.04
N PRO A 191 -8.66 1.07 -5.85
CA PRO A 191 -7.75 1.59 -4.84
C PRO A 191 -7.24 2.98 -5.22
N VAL A 192 -7.24 3.87 -4.23
CA VAL A 192 -6.50 5.12 -4.20
C VAL A 192 -5.29 4.87 -3.31
N TYR A 193 -4.09 5.06 -3.85
CA TYR A 193 -2.83 4.97 -3.10
C TYR A 193 -1.95 6.14 -3.50
N LEU A 194 -1.93 7.15 -2.63
CA LEU A 194 -1.19 8.38 -2.82
C LEU A 194 -0.06 8.49 -1.79
N ASP A 195 1.09 8.97 -2.23
CA ASP A 195 2.17 9.47 -1.36
C ASP A 195 2.24 10.99 -1.51
N VAL A 196 1.91 11.72 -0.44
CA VAL A 196 1.73 13.17 -0.43
C VAL A 196 2.85 13.82 0.37
N GLU A 197 3.49 14.83 -0.23
CA GLU A 197 4.36 15.78 0.45
C GLU A 197 3.64 17.12 0.54
N LEU A 198 3.37 17.58 1.76
CA LEU A 198 2.58 18.76 2.05
C LEU A 198 3.42 19.79 2.82
N PRO A 199 3.71 20.96 2.21
CA PRO A 199 4.44 22.03 2.87
C PRO A 199 3.69 22.60 4.07
N ALA A 200 4.45 23.16 5.00
CA ALA A 200 3.93 23.86 6.17
C ALA A 200 2.89 24.94 5.79
N GLY A 201 1.82 24.99 6.56
CA GLY A 201 0.75 25.97 6.42
C GLY A 201 -0.22 25.69 5.27
N GLN A 202 -0.08 24.58 4.54
CA GLN A 202 -0.94 24.24 3.40
C GLN A 202 -1.98 23.17 3.74
N ASP A 203 -3.06 23.20 2.97
CA ASP A 203 -4.13 22.22 3.00
C ASP A 203 -4.04 21.34 1.72
N PHE A 204 -4.37 20.07 1.87
CA PHE A 204 -4.50 19.09 0.80
C PHE A 204 -5.92 18.54 0.81
N ALA A 205 -6.57 18.51 -0.35
CA ALA A 205 -7.90 17.95 -0.51
C ALA A 205 -7.84 16.78 -1.49
N GLN A 206 -8.56 15.70 -1.18
CA GLN A 206 -8.73 14.57 -2.08
C GLN A 206 -10.17 14.10 -2.03
N ALA A 207 -10.88 14.14 -3.16
CA ALA A 207 -12.18 13.49 -3.27
C ALA A 207 -12.01 11.97 -3.10
N LEU A 208 -12.92 11.37 -2.34
CA LEU A 208 -12.97 9.94 -2.11
C LEU A 208 -14.42 9.46 -2.24
N PRO A 209 -14.70 8.40 -3.02
CA PRO A 209 -16.03 7.80 -3.05
C PRO A 209 -16.55 7.48 -1.65
N ALA A 210 -17.81 7.81 -1.37
CA ALA A 210 -18.43 7.62 -0.06
C ALA A 210 -18.40 6.15 0.41
N GLY A 211 -18.45 5.21 -0.53
CA GLY A 211 -18.38 3.77 -0.25
C GLY A 211 -17.00 3.23 0.07
N HIS A 212 -15.93 4.02 -0.10
CA HIS A 212 -14.56 3.55 0.20
C HIS A 212 -14.27 3.55 1.70
N ASN A 213 -13.57 2.52 2.16
CA ASN A 213 -12.82 2.58 3.41
C ASN A 213 -11.51 3.33 3.14
N ALA A 214 -11.09 4.18 4.08
CA ALA A 214 -9.90 5.01 3.90
C ALA A 214 -9.11 5.18 5.20
N PHE A 215 -7.81 5.39 5.06
CA PHE A 215 -6.91 5.74 6.14
C PHE A 215 -5.73 6.59 5.63
N ILE A 216 -5.13 7.35 6.55
CA ILE A 216 -3.89 8.08 6.35
C ILE A 216 -2.79 7.44 7.19
N TYR A 217 -1.57 7.31 6.65
CA TYR A 217 -0.38 6.94 7.43
C TYR A 217 0.67 8.02 7.32
N VAL A 218 0.96 8.71 8.43
CA VAL A 218 1.93 9.81 8.47
C VAL A 218 3.30 9.23 8.79
N TYR A 219 4.28 9.44 7.91
CA TYR A 219 5.63 8.89 8.09
C TYR A 219 6.71 9.98 8.25
N ARG A 220 6.36 11.24 8.01
CA ARG A 220 7.14 12.43 8.40
C ARG A 220 6.21 13.56 8.84
N GLY A 221 6.62 14.31 9.86
CA GLY A 221 5.86 15.45 10.37
C GLY A 221 4.59 15.02 11.11
N GLU A 222 3.58 15.87 11.02
CA GLU A 222 2.27 15.69 11.65
C GLU A 222 1.24 16.39 10.76
N VAL A 223 0.02 15.86 10.72
CA VAL A 223 -1.09 16.49 10.00
C VAL A 223 -2.36 16.49 10.82
N SER A 224 -3.19 17.49 10.55
CA SER A 224 -4.54 17.65 11.08
C SER A 224 -5.56 17.26 10.01
N VAL A 225 -6.42 16.30 10.30
CA VAL A 225 -7.38 15.72 9.35
C VAL A 225 -8.80 16.15 9.69
N GLY A 226 -9.54 16.60 8.68
CA GLY A 226 -10.89 17.14 8.82
C GLY A 226 -11.00 18.60 8.36
N ALA A 227 -12.19 19.17 8.56
CA ALA A 227 -12.49 20.57 8.25
C ALA A 227 -12.86 21.33 9.54
N GLY A 228 -12.58 22.63 9.57
CA GLY A 228 -12.92 23.49 10.70
C GLY A 228 -12.11 23.20 11.97
N ASP A 229 -12.73 23.44 13.12
CA ASP A 229 -12.08 23.36 14.44
C ASP A 229 -11.99 21.92 15.00
N ASP A 230 -12.76 20.98 14.45
CA ASP A 230 -12.82 19.58 14.91
C ASP A 230 -11.74 18.68 14.26
N ARG A 231 -10.65 19.29 13.76
CA ARG A 231 -9.57 18.54 13.11
C ARG A 231 -8.87 17.62 14.10
N ALA A 232 -8.71 16.36 13.70
CA ALA A 232 -8.00 15.37 14.49
C ALA A 232 -6.53 15.29 14.05
N VAL A 233 -5.62 15.35 15.03
CA VAL A 233 -4.17 15.29 14.79
C VAL A 233 -3.70 13.85 14.60
N VAL A 234 -2.87 13.61 13.58
CA VAL A 234 -2.18 12.35 13.31
C VAL A 234 -0.68 12.59 13.23
N GLU A 235 0.04 12.15 14.26
CA GLU A 235 1.50 12.25 14.36
C GLU A 235 2.23 11.29 13.40
N ALA A 236 3.53 11.55 13.15
CA ALA A 236 4.40 10.57 12.51
C ALA A 236 4.35 9.19 13.17
N GLN A 237 4.46 8.15 12.33
CA GLN A 237 4.37 6.75 12.68
C GLN A 237 3.02 6.36 13.30
N ARG A 238 1.94 7.06 12.91
CA ARG A 238 0.55 6.73 13.23
C ARG A 238 -0.27 6.62 11.97
N MET A 239 -1.29 5.77 12.06
CA MET A 239 -2.36 5.70 11.08
C MET A 239 -3.63 6.35 11.64
N GLY A 240 -4.23 7.26 10.90
CA GLY A 240 -5.58 7.75 11.13
C GLY A 240 -6.57 6.96 10.28
N VAL A 241 -7.41 6.15 10.91
CA VAL A 241 -8.54 5.51 10.23
C VAL A 241 -9.61 6.58 9.99
N LEU A 242 -9.96 6.80 8.73
CA LEU A 242 -10.96 7.80 8.38
C LEU A 242 -12.36 7.23 8.56
N ASP A 243 -13.28 8.05 9.06
CA ASP A 243 -14.69 7.68 9.14
C ASP A 243 -15.28 7.40 7.75
N ASN A 244 -16.41 6.70 7.73
CA ASN A 244 -17.26 6.56 6.55
C ASN A 244 -18.52 7.43 6.72
N ALA A 245 -18.36 8.68 7.21
CA ALA A 245 -19.50 9.55 7.46
C ALA A 245 -20.37 9.66 6.19
N GLY A 246 -21.67 9.37 6.32
CA GLY A 246 -22.57 9.11 5.18
C GLY A 246 -22.83 10.29 4.23
N GLN A 247 -22.13 11.41 4.42
CA GLN A 247 -22.22 12.61 3.60
C GLN A 247 -20.85 13.16 3.19
N ALA A 248 -19.75 12.55 3.62
CA ALA A 248 -18.42 13.01 3.26
C ALA A 248 -18.11 12.71 1.78
N ASP A 249 -17.51 13.67 1.09
CA ASP A 249 -17.13 13.59 -0.33
C ASP A 249 -15.62 13.49 -0.54
N GLY A 250 -14.84 13.49 0.54
CA GLY A 250 -13.40 13.34 0.49
C GLY A 250 -12.74 13.56 1.85
N VAL A 251 -11.46 13.88 1.83
CA VAL A 251 -10.69 14.22 3.02
C VAL A 251 -9.91 15.52 2.80
N ILE A 252 -9.90 16.36 3.83
CA ILE A 252 -9.04 17.53 3.93
C ILE A 252 -7.98 17.24 4.98
N VAL A 253 -6.73 17.49 4.62
CA VAL A 253 -5.55 17.30 5.47
C VAL A 253 -4.79 18.61 5.49
N ARG A 254 -4.42 19.09 6.68
CA ARG A 254 -3.60 20.28 6.87
C ARG A 254 -2.29 19.93 7.54
N ALA A 255 -1.20 20.55 7.10
CA ALA A 255 0.09 20.44 7.75
C ALA A 255 0.50 21.78 8.36
N GLU A 256 0.84 21.82 9.66
CA GLU A 256 1.39 23.02 10.31
C GLU A 256 2.91 23.15 10.12
N ALA A 257 3.59 22.02 9.88
CA ALA A 257 4.98 21.91 9.46
C ALA A 257 5.05 20.97 8.25
N ASP A 258 6.18 20.94 7.53
CA ASP A 258 6.34 20.02 6.39
C ASP A 258 6.05 18.57 6.80
N ALA A 259 5.14 17.93 6.07
CA ALA A 259 4.66 16.60 6.38
C ALA A 259 4.67 15.70 5.14
N ARG A 260 4.84 14.39 5.37
CA ARG A 260 4.67 13.37 4.34
C ARG A 260 3.82 12.22 4.85
N PHE A 261 2.84 11.82 4.05
CA PHE A 261 1.87 10.80 4.43
C PHE A 261 1.38 10.01 3.22
N LEU A 262 0.96 8.78 3.50
CA LEU A 262 0.20 7.99 2.55
C LEU A 262 -1.30 8.24 2.76
N LEU A 263 -2.05 8.47 1.69
CA LEU A 263 -3.50 8.41 1.71
C LEU A 263 -3.95 7.18 0.92
N ILE A 264 -4.61 6.26 1.61
CA ILE A 264 -5.04 4.98 1.04
C ILE A 264 -6.54 4.83 1.21
N ALA A 265 -7.25 4.51 0.13
CA ALA A 265 -8.68 4.24 0.15
C ALA A 265 -9.05 3.16 -0.87
N GLY A 266 -10.13 2.43 -0.64
CA GLY A 266 -10.59 1.40 -1.56
C GLY A 266 -12.00 0.95 -1.27
N ARG A 267 -12.66 0.42 -2.29
CA ARG A 267 -14.00 -0.15 -2.19
C ARG A 267 -13.94 -1.48 -1.44
N PRO A 268 -14.70 -1.63 -0.34
CA PRO A 268 -14.74 -2.89 0.39
C PRO A 268 -15.33 -3.99 -0.49
N LEU A 269 -14.75 -5.19 -0.39
CA LEU A 269 -15.27 -6.39 -1.05
C LEU A 269 -16.56 -6.87 -0.39
N ASN A 270 -16.71 -6.64 0.92
CA ASN A 270 -17.80 -7.18 1.75
C ASN A 270 -17.89 -8.71 1.68
N GLU A 271 -16.74 -9.36 1.54
CA GLU A 271 -16.62 -10.82 1.50
C GLU A 271 -15.98 -11.32 2.80
N PRO A 272 -16.23 -12.58 3.19
CA PRO A 272 -15.50 -13.21 4.29
C PRO A 272 -13.98 -13.18 4.07
N ILE A 273 -13.23 -12.97 5.16
CA ILE A 273 -11.76 -13.02 5.19
C ILE A 273 -11.37 -14.17 6.12
N ALA A 274 -10.74 -15.20 5.56
CA ALA A 274 -10.08 -16.27 6.29
C ALA A 274 -8.58 -16.16 6.01
N GLN A 275 -7.80 -15.82 7.04
CA GLN A 275 -6.35 -15.68 6.92
C GLN A 275 -5.61 -16.68 7.81
N TYR A 276 -4.59 -17.30 7.24
CA TYR A 276 -3.59 -18.08 7.99
C TYR A 276 -2.20 -17.77 7.44
N GLY A 277 -1.41 -17.01 8.21
CA GLY A 277 -0.09 -16.55 7.77
C GLY A 277 -0.17 -15.80 6.42
N PRO A 278 0.52 -16.28 5.38
CA PRO A 278 0.57 -15.62 4.08
C PRO A 278 -0.52 -16.10 3.10
N PHE A 279 -1.57 -16.76 3.60
CA PHE A 279 -2.70 -17.20 2.80
C PHE A 279 -3.96 -16.48 3.22
N VAL A 280 -4.64 -15.81 2.28
CA VAL A 280 -5.87 -15.07 2.54
C VAL A 280 -6.95 -15.51 1.56
N MET A 281 -7.85 -16.36 2.04
CA MET A 281 -8.98 -16.91 1.31
C MET A 281 -10.30 -16.41 1.89
N ASN A 282 -11.45 -16.89 1.40
CA ASN A 282 -12.76 -16.52 1.95
C ASN A 282 -13.23 -17.51 3.04
N THR A 283 -12.83 -18.78 2.98
CA THR A 283 -13.26 -19.80 3.96
C THR A 283 -12.11 -20.58 4.57
N GLN A 284 -12.35 -21.20 5.73
CA GLN A 284 -11.36 -22.04 6.40
C GLN A 284 -11.01 -23.30 5.59
N GLU A 285 -11.98 -23.85 4.85
CA GLU A 285 -11.77 -24.99 3.96
C GLU A 285 -10.80 -24.63 2.82
N GLN A 286 -10.92 -23.42 2.25
CA GLN A 286 -9.99 -22.92 1.24
C GLN A 286 -8.57 -22.74 1.82
N ILE A 287 -8.46 -22.35 3.08
CA ILE A 287 -7.16 -22.31 3.79
C ILE A 287 -6.57 -23.71 3.95
N TYR A 288 -7.37 -24.70 4.36
CA TYR A 288 -6.89 -26.09 4.47
C TYR A 288 -6.45 -26.65 3.12
N GLN A 289 -7.20 -26.36 2.05
CA GLN A 289 -6.81 -26.74 0.69
C GLN A 289 -5.49 -26.07 0.29
N THR A 290 -5.32 -24.79 0.60
CA THR A 290 -4.09 -24.04 0.29
C THR A 290 -2.87 -24.61 1.00
N LEU A 291 -3.01 -24.98 2.26
CA LEU A 291 -1.95 -25.64 3.02
C LEU A 291 -1.59 -27.02 2.44
N ALA A 292 -2.60 -27.79 2.00
CA ALA A 292 -2.37 -29.07 1.32
C ALA A 292 -1.64 -28.87 -0.02
N ASP A 293 -2.07 -27.91 -0.85
CA ASP A 293 -1.43 -27.61 -2.13
C ASP A 293 0.03 -27.19 -1.95
N PHE A 294 0.33 -26.36 -0.94
CA PHE A 294 1.69 -25.95 -0.64
C PHE A 294 2.57 -27.12 -0.19
N ARG A 295 2.07 -27.94 0.76
CA ARG A 295 2.79 -29.12 1.26
C ARG A 295 3.05 -30.16 0.17
N ASP A 296 2.09 -30.36 -0.73
CA ASP A 296 2.16 -31.40 -1.77
C ASP A 296 2.90 -30.91 -3.04
N GLY A 297 3.46 -29.69 -3.04
CA GLY A 297 4.18 -29.12 -4.20
C GLY A 297 3.28 -28.72 -5.38
N ARG A 298 1.97 -28.54 -5.16
CA ARG A 298 0.97 -28.16 -6.17
C ARG A 298 0.62 -26.67 -6.16
N PHE A 299 1.39 -25.87 -5.41
CA PHE A 299 1.09 -24.47 -5.13
C PHE A 299 1.01 -23.58 -6.38
N ALA A 300 1.96 -23.75 -7.32
CA ALA A 300 2.03 -23.00 -8.57
C ALA A 300 1.35 -23.71 -9.76
N ALA A 301 0.96 -24.98 -9.61
CA ALA A 301 0.52 -25.85 -10.71
C ALA A 301 -0.98 -25.77 -11.03
N SER A 302 -1.79 -25.06 -10.23
CA SER A 302 -3.24 -25.02 -10.40
C SER A 302 -3.74 -24.09 -11.52
N VAL A 303 -2.85 -23.48 -12.31
CA VAL A 303 -3.20 -22.62 -13.46
C VAL A 303 -3.22 -23.41 -14.80
N GLY A 304 -3.12 -24.74 -14.74
CA GLY A 304 -3.21 -25.62 -15.90
C GLY A 304 -4.66 -26.01 -16.26
N GLY A 305 -5.51 -25.03 -16.57
CA GLY A 305 -6.80 -25.27 -17.23
C GLY A 305 -6.65 -25.15 -18.73
N THR A 306 -6.70 -26.28 -19.43
CA THR A 306 -6.66 -26.46 -20.90
C THR A 306 -7.29 -25.32 -21.69
N GLN A 307 -6.51 -24.71 -22.59
CA GLN A 307 -7.07 -24.10 -23.80
C GLN A 307 -7.75 -25.21 -24.61
N ALA A 308 -9.05 -25.06 -24.82
CA ALA A 308 -9.82 -25.66 -25.89
C ALA A 308 -10.71 -24.56 -26.49
#